data_AF-A0A950UM62-F1
#
_entry.id   AF-A0A950UM62-F1
#
_cell.length_a   1.000
_cell.length_b   1.000
_cell.length_c   1.000
_cell.angle_alpha   90.00
_cell.angle_beta   90.00
_cell.angle_gamma   90.00
#
_symmetry.space_group_name_H-M   'P 1'
#
loop_
_entity.id
_entity.type
_entity.pdbx_description
1 polymer ?
#
loop_
_entity_poly.entity_id
_entity_poly.type
_entity_poly.pdbx_seq_one_letter_code
_entity_poly.pdbx_strand_id
1 'polypeptide(L)' 'MDAIVRTAEQIVVIEAARAYVAGTEGRVVDTANPGQLVGHLMSAEVLLMRIAEAFAEPATTA' A
#
# COMPACT_ATOMS: atom_id res chain seq x y z
N MET A 1 -9.10 17.04 8.16
CA MET A 1 -8.12 16.14 8.82
C MET A 1 -7.10 17.01 9.52
N ASP A 2 -6.88 16.81 10.83
CA ASP A 2 -5.77 17.45 11.54
C ASP A 2 -4.42 16.97 10.97
N ALA A 3 -3.40 17.82 10.98
CA ALA A 3 -2.11 17.50 10.38
C ALA A 3 -1.45 16.29 11.04
N ILE A 4 -1.61 16.12 12.37
CA ILE A 4 -1.09 14.97 13.11
C ILE A 4 -1.79 13.69 12.67
N VAL A 5 -3.12 13.74 12.50
CA VAL A 5 -3.90 12.59 12.05
C VAL A 5 -3.49 12.15 10.64
N ARG A 6 -3.29 13.11 9.72
CA ARG A 6 -2.81 12.80 8.37
C ARG A 6 -1.43 12.16 8.39
N THR A 7 -0.49 12.70 9.16
CA THR A 7 0.86 12.13 9.28
C THR A 7 0.82 10.72 9.89
N ALA A 8 -0.02 10.48 10.89
CA ALA A 8 -0.20 9.15 11.47
C ALA A 8 -0.73 8.15 10.43
N GLU A 9 -1.74 8.54 9.65
CA GLU A 9 -2.29 7.71 8.57
C GLU A 9 -1.24 7.37 7.50
N GLN A 10 -0.47 8.37 7.07
CA GLN A 10 0.64 8.19 6.11
C GLN A 10 1.68 7.19 6.61
N ILE A 11 2.07 7.27 7.89
CA ILE A 11 3.00 6.31 8.49
C ILE A 11 2.39 4.90 8.50
N VAL A 12 1.13 4.76 8.93
CA VAL A 12 0.45 3.46 9.01
C VAL A 12 0.38 2.78 7.64
N VAL A 13 0.06 3.51 6.56
CA VAL A 13 -0.02 2.90 5.22
C VAL A 13 1.37 2.53 4.67
N ILE A 14 2.42 3.31 4.99
CA ILE A 14 3.80 2.97 4.62
C ILE A 14 4.26 1.70 5.35
N GLU A 15 4.00 1.60 6.65
CA GLU A 15 4.39 0.42 7.43
C GLU A 15 3.65 -0.84 6.98
N ALA A 16 2.37 -0.72 6.59
CA ALA A 16 1.63 -1.82 5.98
C ALA A 16 2.27 -2.30 4.67
N ALA A 17 2.72 -1.37 3.82
CA ALA A 17 3.41 -1.71 2.58
C ALA A 17 4.78 -2.35 2.83
N ARG A 18 5.55 -1.85 3.81
CA ARG A 18 6.82 -2.45 4.23
C ARG A 18 6.63 -3.87 4.75
N ALA A 19 5.61 -4.10 5.57
CA ALA A 19 5.30 -5.43 6.09
C ALA A 19 4.92 -6.41 4.98
N TYR A 20 4.16 -5.95 3.97
CA TYR A 20 3.85 -6.76 2.79
C TYR A 20 5.12 -7.16 2.03
N VAL A 21 6.01 -6.19 1.74
CA VAL A 21 7.27 -6.45 1.04
C VAL A 21 8.16 -7.39 1.84
N ALA A 22 8.34 -7.16 3.14
CA ALA A 22 9.11 -8.05 4.02
C ALA A 22 8.55 -9.49 4.05
N GLY A 23 7.21 -9.64 3.99
CA GLY A 23 6.57 -10.96 3.86
C GLY A 23 6.81 -11.66 2.52
N THR A 24 7.24 -10.92 1.50
CA THR A 24 7.65 -11.44 0.18
C THR A 24 9.17 -11.58 0.03
N GLU A 25 9.98 -10.98 0.90
CA GLU A 25 11.44 -11.13 0.88
C GLU A 25 11.84 -12.60 1.06
N GLY A 26 12.65 -13.11 0.14
CA GLY A 26 13.08 -14.52 0.11
C GLY A 26 12.05 -15.50 -0.47
N ARG A 27 10.84 -15.04 -0.82
CA ARG A 27 9.86 -15.84 -1.55
C ARG A 27 9.88 -15.46 -3.03
N VAL A 28 10.32 -16.39 -3.87
CA VAL A 28 10.14 -16.25 -5.31
C VAL A 28 8.64 -16.28 -5.60
N VAL A 29 8.11 -15.16 -6.10
CA VAL A 29 6.75 -15.16 -6.68
C VAL A 29 6.78 -16.09 -7.87
N ASP A 30 6.01 -17.19 -7.82
CA ASP A 30 5.90 -18.10 -8.94
C ASP A 30 5.12 -17.43 -10.08
N THR A 31 5.84 -16.96 -11.08
CA THR A 31 5.27 -16.31 -12.26
C THR A 31 4.60 -17.30 -13.20
N ALA A 32 4.83 -18.61 -13.04
CA ALA A 32 4.14 -19.67 -13.77
C ALA A 32 2.81 -20.08 -13.11
N ASN A 33 2.52 -19.57 -11.91
CA ASN A 33 1.23 -19.74 -11.24
C ASN A 33 0.41 -18.44 -11.33
N PRO A 34 -0.53 -18.33 -12.30
CA PRO A 34 -1.28 -17.10 -12.53
C PRO A 34 -2.13 -16.69 -11.32
N GLY A 35 -2.66 -17.66 -10.56
CA GLY A 35 -3.47 -17.38 -9.37
C GLY A 35 -2.64 -16.73 -8.27
N GLN A 36 -1.44 -17.22 -8.03
CA GLN A 36 -0.52 -16.63 -7.05
C GLN A 36 -0.06 -15.24 -7.51
N LEU A 37 0.32 -15.09 -8.78
CA LEU A 37 0.76 -13.82 -9.35
C LEU A 37 -0.34 -12.74 -9.26
N VAL A 38 -1.58 -13.07 -9.65
CA VAL A 38 -2.72 -12.15 -9.54
C VAL A 38 -2.97 -11.77 -8.08
N GLY A 39 -2.90 -12.72 -7.14
CA GLY A 39 -3.05 -12.43 -5.71
C GLY A 39 -2.01 -11.43 -5.18
N HIS A 40 -0.76 -11.55 -5.62
CA HIS A 40 0.29 -10.59 -5.28
C HIS A 40 0.06 -9.21 -5.91
N LEU A 41 -0.34 -9.16 -7.18
CA LEU A 41 -0.60 -7.89 -7.87
C LEU A 41 -1.79 -7.14 -7.25
N MET A 42 -2.88 -7.84 -6.96
CA MET A 42 -4.06 -7.25 -6.30
C MET A 42 -3.72 -6.72 -4.90
N SER A 43 -2.94 -7.48 -4.13
CA SER A 43 -2.49 -7.04 -2.79
C SER A 43 -1.62 -5.79 -2.87
N ALA A 44 -0.70 -5.75 -3.84
CA ALA A 44 0.14 -4.57 -4.09
C ALA A 44 -0.68 -3.36 -4.55
N GLU A 45 -1.64 -3.56 -5.46
CA GLU A 45 -2.54 -2.50 -5.96
C GLU A 45 -3.31 -1.86 -4.80
N VAL A 46 -3.92 -2.65 -3.92
CA VAL A 46 -4.64 -2.14 -2.75
C VAL A 46 -3.74 -1.29 -1.85
N LEU A 47 -2.50 -1.72 -1.61
CA LEU A 47 -1.55 -0.95 -0.80
C LEU A 47 -1.17 0.37 -1.48
N LEU A 48 -0.95 0.36 -2.79
CA LEU A 48 -0.64 1.56 -3.57
C LEU A 48 -1.82 2.54 -3.59
N MET A 49 -3.05 2.06 -3.72
CA MET A 49 -4.26 2.90 -3.63
C MET A 49 -4.37 3.59 -2.26
N ARG A 50 -4.13 2.84 -1.17
CA ARG A 50 -4.16 3.41 0.19
C ARG A 50 -3.07 4.44 0.42
N ILE A 51 -1.88 4.23 -0.14
CA ILE A 51 -0.81 5.23 -0.12
C ILE A 51 -1.24 6.46 -0.92
N ALA A 52 -1.77 6.30 -2.12
CA ALA A 52 -2.23 7.42 -2.93
C ALA A 52 -3.30 8.26 -2.21
N GLU A 53 -4.24 7.59 -1.53
CA GLU A 53 -5.29 8.26 -0.74
C GLU A 53 -4.73 9.03 0.45
N ALA A 54 -3.84 8.42 1.26
CA ALA A 54 -3.24 9.06 2.42
C ALA A 54 -2.33 10.26 2.07
N PHE A 55 -1.83 10.30 0.84
CA PHE A 55 -0.97 11.37 0.31
C PHE A 55 -1.70 12.33 -0.64
N ALA A 56 -2.98 12.10 -0.93
CA ALA A 56 -3.77 13.03 -1.73
C ALA A 56 -3.84 14.39 -1.04
N GLU A 57 -3.68 15.46 -1.81
CA GLU A 57 -3.89 16.81 -1.28
C GLU A 57 -5.32 16.93 -0.73
N PRO A 58 -5.52 17.56 0.44
CA PRO A 58 -6.86 17.85 0.91
C PRO A 58 -7.58 18.66 -0.18
N ALA A 59 -8.79 18.25 -0.55
CA ALA A 59 -9.60 18.98 -1.51
C ALA A 59 -9.65 20.46 -1.09
N THR A 60 -9.05 21.33 -1.90
CA THR A 60 -9.19 22.78 -1.73
C THR A 60 -10.67 23.09 -1.96
N THR A 61 -11.45 23.17 -0.89
CA THR A 61 -12.77 23.78 -0.93
C THR A 61 -12.56 25.27 -1.15
N ALA A 62 -12.72 25.71 -2.40
CA ALA A 62 -12.87 27.11 -2.77
C ALA A 62 -14.26 27.63 -2.39
#